data_AF-A0A933ANT3-F1
#
_entry.id   AF-A0A933ANT3-F1
#
_cell.length_a   1.000
_cell.length_b   1.000
_cell.length_c   1.000
_cell.angle_alpha   90.00
_cell.angle_beta   90.00
_cell.angle_gamma   90.00
#
_symmetry.space_group_name_H-M   'P 1'
#
loop_
_entity.id
_entity.type
_entity.pdbx_description
1 polymer ?
#
loop_
_entity_poly.entity_id
_entity_poly.type
_entity_poly.pdbx_seq_one_letter_code
_entity_poly.pdbx_strand_id
1 'polypeptide(L)' 'MDSLDERIRELPPELQREVEDFVEFLLEKRLKKHRRKPELRWAGALKDLRGKYTSVELQHKISEWRIGER' A
#
# COMPACT_ATOMS: atom_id res chain seq x y z
N MET A 1 23.48 30.93 17.44
CA MET A 1 22.50 30.14 16.67
C MET A 1 21.51 29.65 17.68
N ASP A 2 20.29 30.17 17.65
CA ASP A 2 19.27 29.74 18.61
C ASP A 2 18.92 28.29 18.32
N SER A 3 18.78 27.52 19.39
CA SER A 3 18.36 26.14 19.31
C SER A 3 16.90 26.07 18.83
N LEU A 4 16.53 24.97 18.15
CA LEU A 4 15.16 24.76 17.68
C LEU A 4 14.16 24.88 18.84
N ASP A 5 14.54 24.40 20.02
CA ASP A 5 13.78 24.48 21.26
C ASP A 5 13.50 25.92 21.73
N GLU A 6 14.46 26.84 21.58
CA GLU A 6 14.27 28.25 21.94
C GLU A 6 13.29 28.94 21.02
N ARG A 7 13.39 28.67 19.71
CA ARG A 7 12.44 29.22 18.71
C ARG A 7 11.03 28.68 18.90
N ILE A 8 10.88 27.42 19.33
CA ILE A 8 9.57 26.85 19.63
C ILE A 8 8.96 27.48 20.88
N ARG A 9 9.77 27.79 21.91
CA ARG A 9 9.29 28.46 23.13
C ARG A 9 8.87 29.92 22.91
N GLU A 10 9.47 30.60 21.94
CA GLU A 10 9.07 31.97 21.56
C GLU A 10 7.77 32.03 20.75
N LEU A 11 7.28 30.89 20.25
CA LEU A 11 6.04 30.86 19.49
C LEU A 11 4.81 31.05 20.39
N PRO A 12 3.76 31.74 19.90
CA PRO A 12 2.44 31.71 20.48
C PRO A 12 1.92 30.28 20.66
N PRO A 13 1.10 30.01 21.70
CA PRO A 13 0.61 28.66 22.01
C PRO A 13 -0.19 28.00 20.86
N GLU A 14 -0.82 28.79 19.99
CA GLU A 14 -1.49 28.29 18.78
C GLU A 14 -0.50 27.67 17.77
N LEU A 15 0.63 28.33 17.55
CA LEU A 15 1.66 27.86 16.62
C LEU A 15 2.48 26.72 17.22
N GLN A 16 2.59 26.63 18.54
CA GLN A 16 3.21 25.47 19.21
C GLN A 16 2.42 24.19 18.95
N ARG A 17 1.07 24.24 18.94
CA ARG A 17 0.24 23.08 18.58
C ARG A 17 0.43 22.66 17.13
N GLU A 18 0.53 23.61 16.21
CA GLU A 18 0.79 23.31 14.80
C GLU A 18 2.17 22.65 14.59
N VAL A 19 3.17 23.08 15.36
CA VAL A 19 4.51 22.45 15.35
C VAL A 19 4.45 21.03 15.93
N GLU A 20 3.70 20.82 17.01
CA GLU A 20 3.50 19.49 17.62
C GLU A 20 2.83 18.52 16.62
N ASP A 21 1.74 18.95 16.00
CA ASP A 21 1.03 18.19 14.95
C ASP A 21 1.96 17.88 13.77
N PHE A 22 2.81 18.83 13.37
CA PHE A 22 3.75 18.64 12.27
C PHE A 22 4.87 17.66 12.62
N VAL A 23 5.37 17.70 13.86
CA VAL A 23 6.37 16.74 14.36
C VAL A 23 5.76 15.34 14.41
N GLU A 24 4.54 15.19 14.91
CA GLU A 24 3.82 13.91 14.92
C GLU A 24 3.61 13.37 13.50
N PHE A 25 3.17 14.22 12.57
CA PHE A 25 3.05 13.88 11.16
C PHE A 25 4.37 13.41 10.54
N LEU A 26 5.49 14.09 10.83
CA LEU A 26 6.80 13.71 10.31
C LEU A 26 7.27 12.36 10.88
N LEU A 27 7.05 12.11 12.18
CA LEU A 27 7.35 10.84 12.82
C LEU A 27 6.54 9.71 12.20
N GLU A 28 5.23 9.89 12.07
CA GLU A 28 4.35 8.90 11.44
C GLU A 28 4.73 8.63 9.98
N LYS A 29 4.98 9.68 9.19
CA LYS A 29 5.28 9.57 7.75
C LYS A 29 6.64 8.93 7.49
N ARG A 30 7.63 9.14 8.35
CA ARG A 30 8.94 8.47 8.24
C ARG A 30 8.92 7.05 8.78
N LEU A 31 8.14 6.74 9.83
CA LEU A 31 7.99 5.38 10.34
C LEU A 31 7.16 4.50 9.38
N LYS A 32 6.09 5.04 8.80
CA LYS A 32 5.27 4.36 7.75
C LYS A 32 6.00 4.22 6.40
N LYS A 33 7.20 4.79 6.24
CA LYS A 33 8.00 4.70 5.00
C LYS A 33 8.67 3.35 4.77
N HIS A 34 8.45 2.36 5.64
CA HIS A 34 8.57 0.95 5.25
C HIS A 34 7.40 0.55 4.36
N ARG A 35 7.22 1.25 3.22
CA ARG A 35 6.44 0.72 2.11
C ARG A 35 7.25 -0.45 1.55
N ARG A 36 7.05 -1.64 2.13
CA ARG A 36 7.48 -2.91 1.54
C ARG A 36 7.11 -2.85 0.06
N LYS A 37 8.06 -3.14 -0.83
CA LYS A 37 7.77 -3.25 -2.25
C LYS A 37 6.57 -4.19 -2.40
N PRO A 38 5.53 -3.84 -3.17
CA PRO A 38 4.41 -4.74 -3.38
C PRO A 38 4.97 -6.05 -3.95
N GLU A 39 4.71 -7.16 -3.26
CA GLU A 39 5.35 -8.43 -3.58
C GLU A 39 4.84 -9.04 -4.89
N LEU A 40 3.71 -8.53 -5.41
CA LEU A 40 3.09 -8.95 -6.68
C LEU A 40 3.07 -10.47 -6.88
N ARG A 41 2.89 -11.25 -5.80
CA ARG A 41 3.03 -12.72 -5.82
C ARG A 41 2.04 -13.41 -6.76
N TRP A 42 0.94 -12.73 -7.09
CA TRP A 42 -0.05 -13.17 -8.07
C TRP A 42 0.48 -13.07 -9.52
N ALA A 43 1.42 -12.15 -9.80
CA ALA A 43 1.96 -11.95 -11.13
C ALA A 43 2.82 -13.16 -11.52
N GLY A 44 2.33 -13.95 -12.47
CA GLY A 44 3.00 -15.16 -12.94
C GLY A 44 2.69 -16.43 -12.15
N ALA A 45 1.81 -16.37 -11.13
CA ALA A 45 1.42 -17.55 -10.34
C ALA A 45 0.80 -18.70 -11.16
N LEU A 46 0.25 -18.38 -12.34
CA LEU A 46 -0.40 -19.35 -13.24
C LEU A 46 0.47 -19.72 -14.46
N LYS A 47 1.78 -19.39 -14.45
CA LYS A 47 2.68 -19.63 -15.58
C LYS A 47 2.74 -21.11 -15.98
N ASP A 48 2.69 -22.02 -15.00
CA ASP A 48 2.77 -23.47 -15.21
C ASP A 48 1.50 -24.06 -15.83
N LEU A 49 0.38 -23.33 -15.77
CA LEU A 49 -0.89 -23.75 -16.40
C LEU A 49 -0.98 -23.32 -17.87
N ARG A 50 -0.09 -22.43 -18.35
CA ARG A 50 -0.07 -21.96 -19.74
C ARG A 50 0.05 -23.10 -20.75
N GLY A 51 0.79 -24.16 -20.41
CA GLY A 51 0.96 -25.34 -21.26
C GLY A 51 -0.12 -26.41 -21.08
N LYS A 52 -0.98 -26.27 -20.07
CA LYS A 52 -2.02 -27.25 -19.72
C LYS A 52 -3.41 -26.86 -20.19
N TYR A 53 -3.64 -25.56 -20.36
CA TYR A 53 -4.93 -25.03 -20.78
C TYR A 53 -4.74 -23.95 -21.84
N THR A 54 -5.44 -24.12 -22.95
CA THR A 54 -5.63 -23.09 -23.97
C THR A 54 -6.74 -22.13 -23.55
N SER A 55 -6.75 -20.94 -24.12
CA SER A 55 -7.79 -19.95 -23.86
C SER A 55 -9.20 -20.48 -24.16
N VAL A 56 -9.33 -21.35 -25.16
CA VAL A 56 -10.60 -21.92 -25.60
C VAL A 56 -11.10 -22.99 -24.63
N GLU A 57 -10.22 -23.86 -24.13
CA GLU A 57 -10.58 -24.86 -23.11
C GLU A 57 -11.06 -24.21 -21.82
N LEU A 58 -10.44 -23.09 -21.42
CA LEU A 58 -10.91 -22.31 -20.27
C LEU A 58 -12.29 -21.71 -20.52
N GLN A 59 -12.58 -21.24 -21.74
CA GLN A 59 -13.90 -20.71 -22.10
C GLN A 59 -14.99 -21.79 -22.04
N HIS A 60 -14.71 -23.00 -22.52
CA HIS A 60 -15.63 -24.13 -22.41
C HIS A 60 -15.87 -24.52 -20.95
N LYS A 61 -14.80 -24.68 -20.15
CA LYS A 61 -14.91 -24.95 -18.70
C LYS A 61 -15.71 -23.89 -17.95
N ILE A 62 -15.50 -22.60 -18.28
CA ILE A 62 -16.28 -21.51 -17.69
C ILE A 62 -17.76 -21.62 -18.07
N SER A 63 -18.06 -21.98 -19.32
CA SER A 63 -19.44 -22.17 -19.78
C SER A 63 -20.11 -23.33 -19.04
N GLU A 64 -19.41 -24.46 -18.90
CA GLU A 64 -19.84 -25.62 -18.11
C GLU A 64 -20.10 -25.25 -16.64
N TRP A 65 -19.16 -24.56 -15.99
CA TRP A 65 -19.29 -24.16 -14.57
C TRP A 65 -20.39 -23.14 -14.33
N ARG A 66 -20.66 -22.25 -15.28
CA ARG A 66 -21.72 -21.23 -15.16
C ARG A 66 -23.11 -21.79 -15.41
N ILE A 67 -23.23 -22.75 -16.31
CA ILE A 67 -24.49 -23.38 -16.65
C ILE A 67 -24.83 -24.48 -15.63
N GLY A 68 -23.80 -25.06 -14.99
CA GLY A 68 -23.93 -26.17 -14.06
C GLY A 68 -24.33 -27.44 -14.81
N GLU A 69 -23.82 -28.59 -14.40
CA GLU A 69 -24.51 -29.84 -14.68
C GLU A 69 -25.95 -29.68 -14.14
N ARG A 70 -26.90 -29.52 -15.06
CA ARG A 70 -28.32 -29.53 -14.76
C ARG A 70 -28.86 -30.93 -15.00
#